data_AF-A0A317V6D6-F1
#
_entry.id   AF-A0A317V6D6-F1
#
_cell.length_a   1.000
_cell.length_b   1.000
_cell.length_c   1.000
_cell.angle_alpha   90.00
_cell.angle_beta   90.00
_cell.angle_gamma   90.00
#
_symmetry.space_group_name_H-M   'P 1'
#
loop_
_entity.id
_entity.type
_entity.pdbx_description
1 polymer ?
#
loop_
_entity_poly.entity_id
_entity_poly.type
_entity_poly.pdbx_seq_one_letter_code
_entity_poly.pdbx_strand_id
1 'polypeptide(L)'
;MAHHGQPQPVEPVDSFWDEPICEDYLAPIYPSPDDFRSVDHFCPILLRHYFTQDDNCGVESERCTTHPRPRQHLNSFIVHLAPPPHLRRRRVIAVEARWFPSDTSPGWENNYDWTDVRETLRAHMLSDWTMRTRVQATYGIVAVGDRVRFYYMSRTDLERELRTWNSHPVDAPGADESPILNIHSLVDQRVIHHLMLRMRQDILSRCNNY
;
A
#
# COMPACT_ATOMS: atom_id res chain seq x y z
N MET A 1 -8.89 24.83 26.36
CA MET A 1 -7.49 24.58 25.97
C MET A 1 -7.41 23.15 25.48
N ALA A 2 -7.25 22.94 24.17
CA ALA A 2 -7.20 21.61 23.59
C ALA A 2 -5.77 21.07 23.75
N HIS A 3 -5.62 19.98 24.50
CA HIS A 3 -4.39 19.20 24.51
C HIS A 3 -4.21 18.58 23.11
N HIS A 4 -3.42 19.23 22.26
CA HIS A 4 -2.72 18.53 21.20
C HIS A 4 -1.63 17.69 21.89
N GLY A 5 -2.02 16.52 22.40
CA GLY A 5 -1.07 15.51 22.84
C GLY A 5 -0.15 15.23 21.65
N GLN A 6 1.16 15.42 21.85
CA GLN A 6 2.12 15.03 20.84
C GLN A 6 1.89 13.54 20.51
N PRO A 7 1.94 13.16 19.23
CA PRO A 7 1.81 11.77 18.84
C PRO A 7 2.84 10.95 19.61
N GLN A 8 2.38 9.95 20.37
CA GLN A 8 3.31 9.05 21.04
C GLN A 8 4.15 8.33 19.97
N PRO A 9 5.47 8.23 20.17
CA PRO A 9 6.32 7.40 19.32
C PRO A 9 5.78 5.98 19.33
N VAL A 10 5.49 5.41 18.16
CA VAL A 10 5.20 3.98 18.06
C VAL A 10 6.53 3.25 17.96
N GLU A 11 6.69 2.16 18.71
CA GLU A 11 7.91 1.36 18.63
C GLU A 11 8.14 0.86 17.19
N PRO A 12 9.40 0.92 16.70
CA PRO A 12 9.73 0.46 15.37
C PRO A 12 9.54 -1.05 15.26
N VAL A 13 9.07 -1.49 14.09
CA VAL A 13 9.01 -2.92 13.73
C VAL A 13 10.31 -3.28 13.04
N ASP A 14 10.81 -4.50 13.26
CA ASP A 14 11.98 -5.02 12.57
C ASP A 14 11.79 -5.05 11.03
N SER A 15 12.89 -5.14 10.30
CA SER A 15 12.87 -5.20 8.85
C SER A 15 12.15 -6.47 8.39
N PHE A 16 11.07 -6.29 7.62
CA PHE A 16 10.34 -7.39 6.99
C PHE A 16 11.27 -8.35 6.24
N TRP A 17 12.31 -7.83 5.61
CA TRP A 17 13.22 -8.58 4.74
C TRP A 17 14.09 -9.60 5.48
N ASP A 18 14.21 -9.47 6.80
CA ASP A 18 14.95 -10.41 7.65
C ASP A 18 14.07 -11.59 8.10
N GLU A 19 12.77 -11.58 7.79
CA GLU A 19 11.85 -12.65 8.15
C GLU A 19 12.07 -13.89 7.27
N PRO A 20 12.06 -15.11 7.84
CA PRO A 20 12.21 -16.34 7.07
C PRO A 20 11.17 -16.51 5.95
N ILE A 21 9.96 -15.97 6.16
CA ILE A 21 8.89 -16.02 5.16
C ILE A 21 9.28 -15.30 3.86
N CYS A 22 10.21 -14.33 3.93
CA CYS A 22 10.68 -13.59 2.77
C CYS A 22 11.55 -14.44 1.84
N GLU A 23 12.24 -15.47 2.34
CA GLU A 23 13.12 -16.29 1.51
C GLU A 23 12.36 -16.92 0.34
N ASP A 24 11.16 -17.44 0.59
CA ASP A 24 10.29 -18.06 -0.43
C ASP A 24 9.76 -17.04 -1.45
N TYR A 25 9.52 -15.78 -1.02
CA TYR A 25 8.99 -14.72 -1.89
C TYR A 25 10.06 -13.97 -2.67
N LEU A 26 11.27 -13.90 -2.11
CA LEU A 26 12.42 -13.24 -2.71
C LEU A 26 13.23 -14.18 -3.60
N ALA A 27 12.97 -15.49 -3.54
CA ALA A 27 13.50 -16.45 -4.49
C ALA A 27 13.23 -15.94 -5.93
N PRO A 28 14.26 -15.95 -6.81
CA PRO A 28 14.10 -15.46 -8.18
C PRO A 28 12.93 -16.16 -8.86
N ILE A 29 11.88 -15.39 -9.16
CA ILE A 29 10.80 -15.87 -9.99
C ILE A 29 11.37 -15.92 -11.40
N TYR A 30 11.81 -17.09 -11.84
CA TYR A 30 11.87 -17.31 -13.28
C TYR A 30 10.44 -17.19 -13.78
N PRO A 31 10.15 -16.33 -14.77
CA PRO A 31 8.80 -16.18 -15.31
C PRO A 31 8.43 -17.49 -16.04
N SER A 32 8.01 -18.48 -15.27
CA SER A 32 7.33 -19.66 -15.76
C SER A 32 5.85 -19.30 -15.81
N PRO A 33 5.14 -19.59 -16.92
CA PRO A 33 3.69 -19.46 -17.05
C PRO A 33 2.86 -20.10 -15.92
N ASP A 34 3.49 -20.90 -15.06
CA ASP A 34 2.82 -21.70 -14.03
C ASP A 34 3.24 -21.37 -12.59
N ASP A 35 4.25 -20.50 -12.35
CA ASP A 35 4.77 -20.21 -11.00
C ASP A 35 4.63 -18.74 -10.59
N PHE A 36 3.39 -18.24 -10.72
CA PHE A 36 3.01 -16.84 -10.51
C PHE A 36 2.43 -16.53 -9.12
N ARG A 37 2.53 -17.47 -8.19
CA ARG A 37 1.84 -17.40 -6.87
C ARG A 37 2.55 -16.54 -5.83
N SER A 38 3.80 -16.15 -6.03
CA SER A 38 4.61 -15.47 -5.01
C SER A 38 4.20 -14.00 -4.79
N VAL A 39 3.90 -13.23 -5.83
CA VAL A 39 3.58 -11.79 -5.67
C VAL A 39 2.19 -11.55 -5.05
N ASP A 40 1.19 -12.38 -5.39
CA ASP A 40 -0.17 -12.22 -4.87
C ASP A 40 -0.24 -12.41 -3.34
N HIS A 41 0.67 -13.20 -2.77
CA HIS A 41 0.76 -13.42 -1.33
C HIS A 41 1.72 -12.46 -0.63
N PHE A 42 2.66 -11.84 -1.36
CA PHE A 42 3.62 -10.90 -0.81
C PHE A 42 2.94 -9.73 -0.10
N CYS A 43 2.03 -9.01 -0.78
CA CYS A 43 1.40 -7.81 -0.20
C CYS A 43 0.62 -8.10 1.09
N PRO A 44 -0.27 -9.11 1.17
CA PRO A 44 -0.91 -9.49 2.43
C PRO A 44 0.06 -9.78 3.57
N ILE A 45 1.21 -10.40 3.28
CA ILE A 45 2.21 -10.79 4.29
C ILE A 45 3.00 -9.57 4.75
N LEU A 46 3.49 -8.76 3.81
CA LEU A 46 4.12 -7.47 4.08
C LEU A 46 3.20 -6.62 4.97
N LEU A 47 1.92 -6.51 4.60
CA LEU A 47 0.93 -5.76 5.35
C LEU A 47 0.74 -6.29 6.78
N ARG A 48 0.68 -7.61 6.98
CA ARG A 48 0.56 -8.22 8.32
C ARG A 48 1.79 -7.98 9.20
N HIS A 49 2.98 -7.88 8.61
CA HIS A 49 4.21 -7.56 9.32
C HIS A 49 4.15 -6.17 9.97
N TYR A 50 3.73 -5.16 9.21
CA TYR A 50 3.67 -3.77 9.70
C TYR A 50 2.38 -3.44 10.47
N PHE A 51 1.28 -4.15 10.21
CA PHE A 51 -0.04 -3.82 10.77
C PHE A 51 -0.64 -5.03 11.46
N THR A 52 -0.31 -5.20 12.74
CA THR A 52 -0.72 -6.36 13.54
C THR A 52 -2.13 -6.17 14.12
N GLN A 53 -2.69 -7.28 14.62
CA GLN A 53 -3.97 -7.23 15.35
C GLN A 53 -3.87 -6.47 16.67
N ASP A 54 -2.70 -6.47 17.31
CA ASP A 54 -2.44 -5.73 18.56
C ASP A 54 -2.51 -4.21 18.34
N ASP A 55 -2.10 -3.76 17.15
CA ASP A 55 -2.30 -2.39 16.67
C ASP A 55 -3.76 -2.09 16.26
N ASN A 56 -4.69 -3.01 16.54
CA ASN A 56 -6.07 -3.00 16.07
C ASN A 56 -6.19 -2.93 14.54
N CYS A 57 -5.22 -3.48 13.81
CA CYS A 57 -5.28 -3.55 12.36
C CYS A 57 -5.64 -4.96 11.88
N GLY A 58 -6.32 -5.06 10.74
CA GLY A 58 -6.64 -6.31 10.07
C GLY A 58 -6.38 -6.21 8.58
N VAL A 59 -5.77 -7.24 8.01
CA VAL A 59 -5.59 -7.37 6.56
C VAL A 59 -6.79 -8.11 5.97
N GLU A 60 -7.58 -7.41 5.15
CA GLU A 60 -8.65 -7.98 4.35
C GLU A 60 -8.16 -8.16 2.90
N SER A 61 -8.51 -9.27 2.26
CA SER A 61 -8.20 -9.50 0.84
C SER A 61 -9.49 -9.63 0.04
N GLU A 62 -9.55 -9.00 -1.12
CA GLU A 62 -10.70 -8.98 -2.00
C GLU A 62 -10.25 -9.32 -3.43
N ARG A 63 -10.94 -10.26 -4.08
CA ARG A 63 -10.71 -10.52 -5.51
C ARG A 63 -11.41 -9.43 -6.31
N CYS A 64 -10.68 -8.77 -7.20
CA CYS A 64 -11.29 -7.78 -8.10
C CYS A 64 -12.17 -8.52 -9.13
N THR A 65 -13.48 -8.32 -9.05
CA THR A 65 -14.45 -8.97 -9.96
C THR A 65 -14.87 -8.10 -11.13
N THR A 66 -14.51 -6.81 -11.12
CA THR A 66 -14.96 -5.80 -12.08
C THR A 66 -13.99 -5.57 -13.25
N HIS A 67 -12.74 -6.04 -13.14
CA HIS A 67 -11.77 -5.94 -14.23
C HIS A 67 -12.00 -7.02 -15.30
N PRO A 68 -11.78 -6.76 -16.61
CA PRO A 68 -11.93 -7.76 -17.67
C PRO A 68 -11.05 -9.01 -17.53
N ARG A 69 -10.04 -8.98 -16.65
CA ARG A 69 -9.21 -10.13 -16.26
C ARG A 69 -9.25 -10.37 -14.74
N PRO A 70 -10.43 -10.66 -14.16
CA PRO A 70 -10.64 -10.63 -12.70
C PRO A 70 -9.91 -11.75 -11.96
N ARG A 71 -9.47 -12.78 -12.68
CA ARG A 71 -8.67 -13.88 -12.14
C ARG A 71 -7.20 -13.53 -11.91
N GLN A 72 -6.76 -12.32 -12.33
CA GLN A 72 -5.35 -11.90 -12.32
C GLN A 72 -5.02 -10.79 -11.30
N HIS A 73 -5.91 -10.59 -10.31
CA HIS A 73 -5.85 -9.43 -9.40
C HIS A 73 -6.30 -9.87 -7.99
N LEU A 74 -5.49 -9.60 -6.97
CA LEU A 74 -5.85 -9.81 -5.56
C LEU A 74 -5.58 -8.55 -4.74
N ASN A 75 -6.63 -7.79 -4.48
CA ASN A 75 -6.49 -6.56 -3.73
C ASN A 75 -6.44 -6.84 -2.24
N SER A 76 -5.62 -6.07 -1.54
CA SER A 76 -5.46 -6.18 -0.09
C SER A 76 -5.71 -4.84 0.56
N PHE A 77 -6.31 -4.84 1.74
CA PHE A 77 -6.68 -3.64 2.46
C PHE A 77 -6.25 -3.75 3.91
N ILE A 78 -5.71 -2.67 4.47
CA ILE A 78 -5.59 -2.55 5.92
C ILE A 78 -6.84 -1.89 6.46
N VAL A 79 -7.50 -2.59 7.37
CA VAL A 79 -8.61 -2.07 8.17
C VAL A 79 -8.10 -1.76 9.57
N HIS A 80 -8.19 -0.50 9.98
CA HIS A 80 -7.92 -0.07 11.34
C HIS A 80 -9.22 -0.03 12.16
N LEU A 81 -9.20 -0.67 13.32
CA LEU A 81 -10.31 -0.84 14.27
C LEU A 81 -10.12 0.08 15.48
N ALA A 82 -10.57 1.32 15.37
CA ALA A 82 -10.42 2.30 16.46
C ALA A 82 -11.59 2.28 17.49
N PRO A 83 -11.34 2.15 18.81
CA PRO A 83 -12.36 2.32 19.88
C PRO A 83 -12.54 3.81 20.33
N PRO A 84 -13.65 4.25 21.03
CA PRO A 84 -15.09 3.89 21.02
C PRO A 84 -16.03 5.10 20.63
N PRO A 85 -17.40 5.03 20.53
CA PRO A 85 -18.36 3.94 20.80
C PRO A 85 -19.14 3.42 19.55
N HIS A 86 -18.73 3.76 18.33
CA HIS A 86 -19.28 3.16 17.11
C HIS A 86 -18.13 2.63 16.26
N LEU A 87 -17.77 1.36 16.48
CA LEU A 87 -16.74 0.61 15.74
C LEU A 87 -17.08 0.61 14.24
N ARG A 88 -16.63 1.64 13.52
CA ARG A 88 -16.61 1.65 12.07
C ARG A 88 -15.23 1.19 11.64
N ARG A 89 -15.16 0.00 11.04
CA ARG A 89 -14.00 -0.48 10.28
C ARG A 89 -13.60 0.60 9.27
N ARG A 90 -12.35 1.05 9.30
CA ARG A 90 -11.82 2.04 8.35
C ARG A 90 -10.70 1.41 7.55
N ARG A 91 -10.87 1.35 6.23
CA ARG A 91 -9.78 1.04 5.30
C ARG A 91 -8.85 2.26 5.29
N VAL A 92 -7.59 2.05 5.64
CA VAL A 92 -6.55 3.09 5.77
C VAL A 92 -5.43 2.89 4.75
N ILE A 93 -5.25 1.66 4.26
CA ILE A 93 -4.39 1.33 3.11
C ILE A 93 -5.22 0.51 2.13
N ALA A 94 -5.13 0.86 0.85
CA ALA A 94 -5.62 0.06 -0.26
C ALA A 94 -4.45 -0.41 -1.12
N VAL A 95 -4.47 -1.67 -1.54
CA VAL A 95 -3.47 -2.24 -2.45
C VAL A 95 -4.17 -2.70 -3.71
N GLU A 96 -3.77 -2.13 -4.85
CA GLU A 96 -4.09 -2.64 -6.18
C GLU A 96 -2.94 -3.54 -6.62
N ALA A 97 -3.14 -4.87 -6.52
CA ALA A 97 -2.13 -5.84 -6.91
C ALA A 97 -2.54 -6.51 -8.23
N ARG A 98 -1.65 -6.40 -9.23
CA ARG A 98 -1.80 -7.03 -10.54
C ARG A 98 -0.70 -8.06 -10.73
N TRP A 99 -1.06 -9.10 -11.47
CA TRP A 99 -0.12 -10.13 -11.87
C TRP A 99 1.06 -9.57 -12.66
N PHE A 100 2.15 -10.35 -12.66
CA PHE A 100 3.30 -10.13 -13.51
C PHE A 100 2.81 -10.00 -14.98
N PRO A 101 3.20 -8.96 -15.74
CA PRO A 101 2.77 -8.82 -17.13
C PRO A 101 3.17 -10.04 -17.97
N SER A 102 2.51 -10.25 -19.11
CA SER A 102 2.87 -11.36 -20.00
C SER A 102 4.12 -11.10 -20.84
N ASP A 103 4.56 -9.84 -20.95
CA ASP A 103 5.78 -9.41 -21.64
C ASP A 103 6.74 -8.78 -20.63
N THR A 104 7.70 -9.56 -20.16
CA THR A 104 8.51 -9.26 -18.96
C THR A 104 9.99 -9.25 -19.23
N SER A 105 10.34 -8.86 -20.46
CA SER A 105 11.73 -8.52 -20.76
C SER A 105 12.26 -7.49 -19.73
N PRO A 106 13.54 -7.55 -19.35
CA PRO A 106 14.12 -6.57 -18.43
C PRO A 106 13.83 -5.14 -18.90
N GLY A 107 13.31 -4.30 -18.00
CA GLY A 107 12.87 -2.94 -18.35
C GLY A 107 11.41 -2.83 -18.76
N TRP A 108 10.61 -3.90 -18.69
CA TRP A 108 9.16 -3.89 -18.94
C TRP A 108 8.43 -2.81 -18.14
N GLU A 109 8.92 -2.50 -16.93
CA GLU A 109 8.31 -1.52 -16.03
C GLU A 109 8.30 -0.11 -16.62
N ASN A 110 9.20 0.19 -17.57
CA ASN A 110 9.29 1.49 -18.23
C ASN A 110 8.24 1.66 -19.34
N ASN A 111 7.69 0.55 -19.84
CA ASN A 111 6.70 0.53 -20.92
C ASN A 111 5.31 0.13 -20.44
N TYR A 112 5.18 -0.24 -19.17
CA TYR A 112 3.92 -0.63 -18.57
C TYR A 112 3.02 0.59 -18.33
N ASP A 113 1.73 0.45 -18.63
CA ASP A 113 0.74 1.50 -18.38
C ASP A 113 0.40 1.59 -16.88
N TRP A 114 1.21 2.35 -16.15
CA TRP A 114 0.99 2.63 -14.73
C TRP A 114 -0.22 3.54 -14.47
N THR A 115 -0.67 4.30 -15.48
CA THR A 115 -1.80 5.23 -15.33
C THR A 115 -3.09 4.47 -15.07
N ASP A 116 -3.34 3.40 -15.83
CA ASP A 116 -4.52 2.55 -15.65
C ASP A 116 -4.60 1.95 -14.23
N VAL A 117 -3.47 1.46 -13.70
CA VAL A 117 -3.42 0.89 -12.34
C VAL A 117 -3.60 1.96 -11.27
N ARG A 118 -2.98 3.13 -11.47
CA ARG A 118 -3.12 4.28 -10.58
C ARG A 118 -4.57 4.75 -10.52
N GLU A 119 -5.26 4.89 -11.65
CA GLU A 119 -6.68 5.30 -11.66
C GLU A 119 -7.60 4.23 -11.08
N THR A 120 -7.28 2.94 -11.25
CA THR A 120 -7.99 1.84 -10.59
C THR A 120 -7.86 1.94 -9.07
N LEU A 121 -6.64 2.14 -8.56
CA LEU A 121 -6.39 2.36 -7.13
C LEU A 121 -7.13 3.61 -6.64
N ARG A 122 -7.12 4.70 -7.41
CA ARG A 122 -7.85 5.94 -7.07
C ARG A 122 -9.34 5.67 -6.93
N ALA A 123 -9.94 4.95 -7.88
CA ALA A 123 -11.35 4.61 -7.85
C ALA A 123 -11.71 3.78 -6.61
N HIS A 124 -10.88 2.79 -6.23
CA HIS A 124 -11.05 2.02 -5.00
C HIS A 124 -11.02 2.92 -3.76
N MET A 125 -10.00 3.77 -3.66
CA MET A 125 -9.85 4.69 -2.54
C MET A 125 -11.01 5.69 -2.46
N LEU A 126 -11.49 6.21 -3.60
CA LEU A 126 -12.66 7.11 -3.66
C LEU A 126 -13.97 6.43 -3.23
N SER A 127 -14.18 5.17 -3.62
CA SER A 127 -15.34 4.40 -3.21
C SER A 127 -15.37 4.24 -1.68
N ASP A 128 -14.22 3.91 -1.08
CA ASP A 128 -14.08 3.81 0.37
C ASP A 128 -14.24 5.16 1.08
N TRP A 129 -13.85 6.26 0.42
CA TRP A 129 -13.95 7.63 0.92
C TRP A 129 -15.38 8.16 0.92
N THR A 130 -16.10 7.97 -0.18
CA THR A 130 -17.48 8.47 -0.36
C THR A 130 -18.47 7.82 0.60
N MET A 131 -18.22 6.57 1.01
CA MET A 131 -19.06 5.88 1.99
C MET A 131 -18.78 6.26 3.46
N ARG A 132 -17.75 7.08 3.75
CA ARG A 132 -17.27 7.30 5.13
C ARG A 132 -17.07 8.79 5.43
N THR A 133 -17.96 9.36 6.23
CA THR A 133 -18.02 10.81 6.51
C THR A 133 -16.88 11.40 7.38
N ARG A 134 -15.81 10.64 7.70
CA ARG A 134 -14.72 11.06 8.61
C ARG A 134 -13.36 10.39 8.29
N VAL A 135 -12.93 10.37 7.03
CA VAL A 135 -11.68 9.68 6.67
C VAL A 135 -10.48 10.62 6.87
N GLN A 136 -9.41 10.06 7.42
CA GLN A 136 -8.05 10.63 7.42
C GLN A 136 -7.43 10.49 6.02
N ALA A 137 -6.18 10.91 5.83
CA ALA A 137 -5.46 10.53 4.62
C ALA A 137 -5.45 9.00 4.47
N THR A 138 -5.78 8.50 3.27
CA THR A 138 -5.75 7.07 2.96
C THR A 138 -4.52 6.80 2.11
N TYR A 139 -3.81 5.71 2.36
CA TYR A 139 -2.64 5.33 1.59
C TYR A 139 -3.00 4.31 0.53
N GLY A 140 -2.23 4.33 -0.54
CA GLY A 140 -2.40 3.46 -1.69
C GLY A 140 -1.07 2.80 -2.04
N ILE A 141 -1.11 1.51 -2.37
CA ILE A 141 0.04 0.79 -2.91
C ILE A 141 -0.41 0.20 -4.25
N VAL A 142 0.38 0.42 -5.28
CA VAL A 142 0.26 -0.35 -6.52
C VAL A 142 1.36 -1.41 -6.49
N ALA A 143 0.99 -2.67 -6.73
CA ALA A 143 1.94 -3.76 -6.93
C ALA A 143 1.66 -4.41 -8.28
N VAL A 144 2.65 -4.40 -9.17
CA VAL A 144 2.57 -5.09 -10.46
C VAL A 144 3.77 -5.99 -10.54
N GLY A 145 3.57 -7.29 -10.38
CA GLY A 145 4.69 -8.21 -10.32
C GLY A 145 5.65 -7.89 -9.16
N ASP A 146 6.94 -7.80 -9.47
CA ASP A 146 7.99 -7.48 -8.49
C ASP A 146 8.21 -5.96 -8.29
N ARG A 147 7.35 -5.13 -8.87
CA ARG A 147 7.43 -3.67 -8.80
C ARG A 147 6.31 -3.10 -7.94
N VAL A 148 6.64 -2.14 -7.08
CA VAL A 148 5.68 -1.45 -6.22
C VAL A 148 5.82 0.07 -6.32
N ARG A 149 4.70 0.78 -6.17
CA ARG A 149 4.62 2.24 -6.07
C ARG A 149 3.73 2.62 -4.89
N PHE A 150 4.01 3.77 -4.28
CA PHE A 150 3.32 4.23 -3.07
C PHE A 150 2.67 5.59 -3.28
N TYR A 151 1.43 5.69 -2.82
CA TYR A 151 0.59 6.86 -2.98
C TYR A 151 -0.16 7.18 -1.70
N TYR A 152 -0.71 8.39 -1.65
CA TYR A 152 -1.71 8.75 -0.67
C TYR A 152 -2.78 9.64 -1.32
N MET A 153 -3.96 9.61 -0.74
CA MET A 153 -5.04 10.53 -1.02
C MET A 153 -5.21 11.43 0.20
N SER A 154 -4.89 12.71 0.02
CA SER A 154 -5.06 13.74 1.03
C SER A 154 -6.53 13.89 1.40
N ARG A 155 -6.78 14.24 2.66
CA ARG A 155 -8.13 14.60 3.10
C ARG A 155 -8.53 15.99 2.61
N THR A 156 -7.57 16.90 2.53
CA THR A 156 -7.81 18.31 2.22
C THR A 156 -7.91 18.58 0.73
N ASP A 157 -7.47 17.62 -0.09
CA ASP A 157 -7.57 17.68 -1.54
C ASP A 157 -9.01 17.48 -2.02
N LEU A 158 -9.59 18.57 -2.54
CA LEU A 158 -10.96 18.60 -3.08
C LEU A 158 -11.08 17.82 -4.40
N GLU A 159 -9.99 17.73 -5.17
CA GLU A 159 -9.92 16.99 -6.43
C GLU A 159 -9.66 15.50 -6.20
N ARG A 160 -9.30 15.15 -4.95
CA ARG A 160 -9.06 13.78 -4.48
C ARG A 160 -8.08 13.05 -5.40
N GLU A 161 -7.01 13.73 -5.74
CA GLU A 161 -5.95 13.18 -6.55
C GLU A 161 -5.07 12.23 -5.74
N LEU A 162 -4.54 11.21 -6.41
CA LEU A 162 -3.48 10.39 -5.83
C LEU A 162 -2.15 11.11 -5.97
N ARG A 163 -1.53 11.37 -4.82
CA ARG A 163 -0.21 11.99 -4.71
C ARG A 163 0.82 10.93 -4.34
N THR A 164 2.06 11.16 -4.78
CA THR A 164 3.20 10.29 -4.46
C THR A 164 3.45 10.26 -2.96
N TRP A 165 3.57 9.05 -2.39
CA TRP A 165 3.99 8.88 -1.00
C TRP A 165 5.49 8.63 -0.92
N ASN A 166 6.22 9.60 -0.38
CA ASN A 166 7.67 9.60 -0.23
C ASN A 166 8.10 9.84 1.24
N SER A 167 7.27 9.44 2.20
CA SER A 167 7.35 9.74 3.65
C SER A 167 7.18 11.20 4.08
N HIS A 168 7.06 12.16 3.14
CA HIS A 168 6.94 13.59 3.41
C HIS A 168 5.75 14.23 2.66
N PRO A 169 4.52 14.15 3.20
CA PRO A 169 3.31 14.55 2.48
C PRO A 169 3.16 16.06 2.22
N VAL A 170 3.96 16.91 2.86
CA VAL A 170 3.90 18.39 2.72
C VAL A 170 5.01 18.93 1.82
N ASP A 171 6.13 18.20 1.70
CA ASP A 171 7.34 18.63 0.99
C ASP A 171 7.65 17.78 -0.25
N ALA A 172 6.76 16.87 -0.63
CA ALA A 172 6.91 16.10 -1.86
C ALA A 172 6.88 17.09 -3.05
N PRO A 173 7.98 17.23 -3.82
CA PRO A 173 7.90 17.89 -5.10
C PRO A 173 6.81 17.18 -5.91
N GLY A 174 6.12 17.92 -6.79
CA GLY A 174 5.18 17.34 -7.75
C GLY A 174 5.88 16.44 -8.75
N ALA A 175 6.51 15.36 -8.29
CA ALA A 175 6.82 14.23 -9.13
C ALA A 175 5.45 13.67 -9.52
N ASP A 176 5.10 13.88 -10.78
CA ASP A 176 3.85 13.43 -11.40
C ASP A 176 3.60 11.93 -11.12
N GLU A 177 4.66 11.19 -10.80
CA GLU A 177 4.64 9.76 -10.56
C GLU A 177 5.51 9.30 -9.37
N SER A 178 4.97 8.38 -8.57
CA SER A 178 5.73 7.68 -7.52
C SER A 178 6.87 6.87 -8.12
N PRO A 179 8.05 6.80 -7.48
CA PRO A 179 9.13 5.93 -7.93
C PRO A 179 8.66 4.47 -8.02
N ILE A 180 9.16 3.76 -9.04
CA ILE A 180 8.99 2.32 -9.18
C ILE A 180 10.08 1.65 -8.33
N LEU A 181 9.67 0.90 -7.31
CA LEU A 181 10.57 0.18 -6.41
C LEU A 181 10.54 -1.31 -6.70
N ASN A 182 11.70 -1.98 -6.69
CA ASN A 182 11.82 -3.41 -6.91
C ASN A 182 11.94 -4.17 -5.57
N ILE A 183 11.05 -5.13 -5.31
CA ILE A 183 11.07 -5.91 -4.06
C ILE A 183 12.32 -6.81 -3.92
N HIS A 184 13.03 -7.11 -5.01
CA HIS A 184 14.27 -7.88 -5.01
C HIS A 184 15.53 -7.00 -4.87
N SER A 185 15.41 -5.67 -4.93
CA SER A 185 16.55 -4.74 -4.81
C SER A 185 16.79 -4.40 -3.35
N LEU A 186 17.99 -4.72 -2.81
CA LEU A 186 18.36 -4.39 -1.43
C LEU A 186 18.26 -2.89 -1.11
N VAL A 187 18.47 -2.02 -2.11
CA VAL A 187 18.34 -0.57 -1.96
C VAL A 187 16.86 -0.20 -1.81
N ASP A 188 16.02 -0.71 -2.70
CA ASP A 188 14.59 -0.39 -2.71
C ASP A 188 13.85 -1.02 -1.53
N GLN A 189 14.29 -2.19 -1.06
CA GLN A 189 13.80 -2.84 0.15
C GLN A 189 13.89 -1.91 1.37
N ARG A 190 15.00 -1.19 1.53
CA ARG A 190 15.17 -0.19 2.60
C ARG A 190 14.19 0.98 2.44
N VAL A 191 13.97 1.43 1.20
CA VAL A 191 13.00 2.49 0.88
C VAL A 191 11.59 2.04 1.23
N ILE A 192 11.18 0.85 0.77
CA ILE A 192 9.88 0.25 1.07
C ILE A 192 9.66 0.15 2.59
N HIS A 193 10.65 -0.37 3.32
CA HIS A 193 10.58 -0.48 4.78
C HIS A 193 10.36 0.89 5.44
N HIS A 194 11.10 1.92 5.04
CA HIS A 194 10.95 3.26 5.56
C HIS A 194 9.56 3.85 5.28
N LEU A 195 9.07 3.70 4.04
CA LEU A 195 7.73 4.16 3.65
C LEU A 195 6.64 3.49 4.47
N MET A 196 6.76 2.18 4.71
CA MET A 196 5.82 1.40 5.51
C MET A 196 5.83 1.81 6.99
N LEU A 197 7.00 1.99 7.59
CA LEU A 197 7.13 2.49 8.97
C LEU A 197 6.49 3.86 9.13
N ARG A 198 6.71 4.78 8.18
CA ARG A 198 6.13 6.11 8.22
C ARG A 198 4.59 6.05 8.11
N MET A 199 4.05 5.25 7.18
CA MET A 199 2.59 5.05 7.09
C MET A 199 2.02 4.49 8.39
N ARG A 200 2.69 3.49 8.98
CA ARG A 200 2.28 2.88 10.24
C ARG A 200 2.20 3.92 11.36
N GLN A 201 3.28 4.70 11.54
CA GLN A 201 3.31 5.77 12.52
C GLN A 201 2.15 6.76 12.33
N ASP A 202 1.89 7.17 11.09
CA ASP A 202 0.84 8.16 10.79
C ASP A 202 -0.58 7.61 10.99
N ILE A 203 -0.83 6.34 10.67
CA ILE A 203 -2.12 5.66 10.89
C ILE A 203 -2.39 5.48 12.39
N LEU A 204 -1.40 4.99 13.14
CA LEU A 204 -1.58 4.66 14.57
C LEU A 204 -1.62 5.92 15.43
N SER A 205 -0.82 6.94 15.10
CA SER A 205 -0.85 8.23 15.80
C SER A 205 -2.07 9.09 15.46
N ARG A 206 -2.81 8.77 14.38
CA ARG A 206 -3.98 9.50 13.88
C ARG A 206 -3.69 10.94 13.45
N CYS A 207 -2.42 11.28 13.20
CA CYS A 207 -1.99 12.63 12.83
C CYS A 207 -1.98 12.90 11.32
N ASN A 208 -2.51 12.00 10.50
CA ASN A 208 -2.57 12.09 9.04
C ASN A 208 -3.77 12.91 8.51
N ASN A 209 -3.76 14.23 8.79
CA ASN A 209 -4.83 15.16 8.35
C ASN A 209 -4.46 16.05 7.15
N TYR A 210 -3.32 15.78 6.50
CA TYR A 210 -2.91 16.51 5.30
C TYR A 210 -3.84 16.25 4.12
#